data_AF-A0A2H0YM62-F1
#
_entry.id   AF-A0A2H0YM62-F1
#
_cell.length_a   1.000
_cell.length_b   1.000
_cell.length_c   1.000
_cell.angle_alpha   90.00
_cell.angle_beta   90.00
_cell.angle_gamma   90.00
#
_symmetry.space_group_name_H-M   'P 1'
#
loop_
_entity.id
_entity.type
_entity.pdbx_description
1 polymer ?
#
loop_
_entity_poly.entity_id
_entity_poly.type
_entity_poly.pdbx_seq_one_letter_code
_entity_poly.pdbx_strand_id
1 'polypeptide(L)'
;MLNSDGKAFIMMQSKDSDNFKFRNTFLEKEHYGEELIDAIKELNLDYDVEKIISTLNVTDTIPENNKLLSSGKQLLSFLLRTNYDNLENDVKFKINDYILKNSKMRVFKLVDNYITIKK
;
A
#
# COMPACT_ATOMS: atom_id res chain seq x y z
N MET A 1 -9.86 13.88 -10.49
CA MET A 1 -10.56 14.83 -11.40
C MET A 1 -11.79 15.32 -10.67
N LEU A 2 -11.99 16.63 -10.54
CA LEU A 2 -13.25 17.19 -10.06
C LEU A 2 -14.25 17.10 -11.20
N ASN A 3 -15.38 16.43 -10.97
CA ASN A 3 -16.44 16.39 -11.97
C ASN A 3 -17.21 17.74 -11.95
N SER A 4 -17.85 18.08 -13.06
CA SER A 4 -18.57 19.35 -13.26
C SER A 4 -19.74 19.58 -12.29
N ASP A 5 -20.17 18.55 -11.56
CA ASP A 5 -21.16 18.57 -10.49
C ASP A 5 -20.58 18.92 -9.10
N GLY A 6 -19.27 19.21 -9.02
CA GLY A 6 -18.60 19.62 -7.78
C GLY A 6 -18.25 18.47 -6.84
N LYS A 7 -18.27 17.23 -7.34
CA LYS A 7 -17.85 16.05 -6.59
C LYS A 7 -16.35 15.83 -6.69
N ALA A 8 -15.72 15.56 -5.55
CA ALA A 8 -14.32 15.14 -5.50
C ALA A 8 -14.25 13.62 -5.30
N PHE A 9 -13.38 12.98 -6.07
CA PHE A 9 -13.11 11.55 -5.98
C PHE A 9 -11.66 11.33 -5.56
N ILE A 10 -11.47 10.58 -4.47
CA ILE A 10 -10.17 10.31 -3.89
C ILE A 10 -10.06 8.81 -3.60
N MET A 11 -8.99 8.20 -4.12
CA MET A 11 -8.64 6.82 -3.81
C MET A 11 -7.40 6.83 -2.90
N MET A 12 -7.50 6.23 -1.73
CA MET A 12 -6.39 6.13 -0.78
C MET A 12 -6.36 4.77 -0.11
N GLN A 13 -5.16 4.24 0.05
CA GLN A 13 -4.96 2.94 0.69
C GLN A 13 -5.42 2.97 2.14
N SER A 14 -6.13 1.94 2.56
CA SER A 14 -6.58 1.75 3.95
C SER A 14 -5.43 1.31 4.84
N LYS A 15 -5.47 1.70 6.13
CA LYS A 15 -4.58 1.15 7.15
C LYS A 15 -4.63 -0.37 7.28
N ASP A 16 -5.74 -0.97 6.84
CA ASP A 16 -5.96 -2.41 6.91
C ASP A 16 -5.20 -3.18 5.82
N SER A 17 -4.71 -2.50 4.77
CA SER A 17 -3.98 -3.13 3.67
C SER A 17 -2.62 -3.67 4.09
N ASP A 18 -2.32 -4.90 3.65
CA ASP A 18 -1.02 -5.54 3.91
C ASP A 18 0.12 -4.76 3.30
N ASN A 19 -0.07 -4.19 2.10
CA ASN A 19 0.95 -3.37 1.45
C ASN A 19 1.20 -2.06 2.22
N PHE A 20 0.17 -1.43 2.79
CA PHE A 20 0.37 -0.25 3.66
C PHE A 20 1.18 -0.61 4.92
N LYS A 21 0.82 -1.71 5.59
CA LYS A 21 1.52 -2.20 6.78
C LYS A 21 2.96 -2.59 6.47
N PHE A 22 3.17 -3.30 5.35
CA PHE A 22 4.49 -3.69 4.87
C PHE A 22 5.36 -2.46 4.63
N ARG A 23 4.89 -1.49 3.84
CA ARG A 23 5.65 -0.26 3.55
C ARG A 23 6.01 0.51 4.82
N ASN A 24 5.05 0.76 5.71
CA ASN A 24 5.29 1.47 6.98
C ASN A 24 6.17 0.71 7.99
N THR A 25 6.42 -0.59 7.78
CA THR A 25 7.37 -1.34 8.61
C THR A 25 8.82 -0.97 8.25
N PHE A 26 9.08 -0.60 7.00
CA PHE A 26 10.44 -0.39 6.49
C PHE A 26 10.73 1.06 6.10
N LEU A 27 9.71 1.81 5.71
CA LEU A 27 9.80 3.19 5.24
C LEU A 27 8.90 4.10 6.08
N GLU A 28 9.01 5.41 5.83
CA GLU A 28 8.31 6.48 6.56
C GLU A 28 6.81 6.22 6.75
N LYS A 29 6.24 6.85 7.79
CA LYS A 29 4.81 6.79 8.12
C LYS A 29 3.99 7.56 7.08
N GLU A 30 3.44 6.85 6.11
CA GLU A 30 2.49 7.42 5.15
C GLU A 30 1.10 7.61 5.77
N HIS A 31 0.37 8.60 5.23
CA HIS A 31 -1.05 8.79 5.50
C HIS A 31 -1.91 7.68 4.88
N TYR A 32 -3.04 7.40 5.51
CA TYR A 32 -4.00 6.38 5.07
C TYR A 32 -5.41 6.95 4.91
N GLY A 33 -6.24 6.26 4.12
CA GLY A 33 -7.55 6.77 3.73
C GLY A 33 -8.49 7.06 4.91
N GLU A 34 -8.41 6.31 6.01
CA GLU A 34 -9.21 6.60 7.21
C GLU A 34 -8.87 7.96 7.84
N GLU A 35 -7.63 8.46 7.76
CA GLU A 35 -7.29 9.80 8.27
C GLU A 35 -8.00 10.89 7.47
N LEU A 36 -8.08 10.72 6.14
CA LEU A 36 -8.80 11.64 5.29
C LEU A 36 -10.31 11.58 5.56
N ILE A 37 -10.86 10.38 5.78
CA ILE A 37 -12.27 10.21 6.14
C ILE A 37 -12.59 10.95 7.44
N ASP A 38 -11.72 10.85 8.44
CA ASP A 38 -11.91 11.54 9.71
C ASP A 38 -11.81 13.07 9.55
N ALA A 39 -10.87 13.57 8.74
CA ALA A 39 -10.81 15.00 8.40
C ALA A 39 -12.07 15.51 7.67
N ILE A 40 -12.64 14.73 6.75
CA ILE A 40 -13.88 15.08 6.04
C ILE A 40 -15.06 15.15 7.01
N LYS A 41 -15.15 14.22 7.98
CA LYS A 41 -16.16 14.26 9.04
C LYS A 41 -16.03 15.51 9.91
N GLU A 42 -14.82 15.89 10.28
CA GLU A 42 -14.57 17.10 11.08
C GLU A 42 -15.02 18.37 10.35
N LEU A 43 -14.90 18.39 9.02
CA LEU A 43 -15.39 19.47 8.17
C LEU A 43 -16.90 19.42 7.90
N ASN A 44 -17.61 18.41 8.42
CA ASN A 44 -19.04 18.20 8.24
C ASN A 44 -19.48 18.21 6.76
N LEU A 45 -18.66 17.62 5.89
CA LEU A 45 -18.98 17.45 4.48
C LEU A 45 -19.82 16.19 4.28
N ASP A 46 -20.70 16.18 3.27
CA ASP A 46 -21.39 14.97 2.84
C ASP A 46 -20.44 14.10 1.99
N TYR A 47 -20.34 12.81 2.31
CA TYR A 47 -19.43 11.90 1.62
C TYR A 47 -19.94 10.45 1.65
N ASP A 48 -19.52 9.68 0.64
CA ASP A 48 -19.62 8.22 0.63
C ASP A 48 -18.22 7.59 0.64
N VAL A 49 -18.10 6.41 1.26
CA VAL A 49 -16.88 5.60 1.22
C VAL A 49 -17.22 4.19 0.78
N GLU A 50 -16.55 3.72 -0.26
CA GLU A 50 -16.54 2.32 -0.67
C GLU A 50 -15.16 1.71 -0.39
N LYS A 51 -15.11 0.50 0.16
CA LYS A 51 -13.85 -0.24 0.33
C LYS A 51 -13.68 -1.25 -0.79
N ILE A 52 -12.63 -1.09 -1.59
CA ILE A 52 -12.25 -2.07 -2.61
C ILE A 52 -11.17 -2.97 -2.03
N ILE A 53 -11.41 -4.28 -2.08
CA ILE A 53 -10.49 -5.31 -1.62
C ILE A 53 -9.99 -6.06 -2.84
N SER A 54 -8.67 -6.08 -3.02
CA SER A 54 -8.02 -6.89 -4.05
C SER A 54 -6.86 -7.69 -3.45
N THR A 55 -6.34 -8.63 -4.24
CA THR A 55 -5.24 -9.49 -3.86
C THR A 55 -4.10 -9.35 -4.85
N LEU A 56 -2.87 -9.35 -4.33
CA LEU A 56 -1.65 -9.27 -5.13
C LEU A 56 -0.75 -10.45 -4.81
N ASN A 57 -0.40 -11.23 -5.83
CA ASN A 57 0.57 -12.32 -5.67
C ASN A 57 1.98 -11.74 -5.53
N VAL A 58 2.67 -12.10 -4.44
CA VAL A 58 4.01 -11.62 -4.09
C VAL A 58 5.06 -12.74 -4.08
N THR A 59 4.76 -13.89 -4.69
CA THR A 59 5.66 -15.05 -4.69
C THR A 59 7.04 -14.71 -5.26
N ASP A 60 7.09 -13.88 -6.31
CA ASP A 60 8.34 -13.44 -6.94
C ASP A 60 9.25 -12.63 -5.99
N THR A 61 8.72 -12.14 -4.86
CA THR A 61 9.52 -11.43 -3.86
C THR A 61 10.34 -12.35 -2.96
N ILE A 62 10.09 -13.67 -3.01
CA ILE A 62 10.81 -14.66 -2.21
C ILE A 62 12.16 -14.94 -2.87
N PRO A 63 13.30 -14.74 -2.17
CA PRO A 63 14.61 -15.04 -2.72
C PRO A 63 14.77 -16.54 -3.00
N GLU A 64 15.26 -16.88 -4.20
CA GLU A 64 15.64 -18.24 -4.59
C GLU A 64 17.16 -18.34 -4.65
N ASN A 65 17.75 -19.38 -4.03
CA ASN A 65 19.21 -19.54 -3.98
C ASN A 65 19.95 -18.28 -3.47
N ASN A 66 19.40 -17.65 -2.43
CA ASN A 66 19.91 -16.39 -1.84
C ASN A 66 19.92 -15.19 -2.80
N LYS A 67 19.12 -15.22 -3.87
CA LYS A 67 19.02 -14.12 -4.84
C LYS A 67 17.56 -13.77 -5.11
N LEU A 68 17.29 -12.47 -5.12
CA LEU A 68 15.99 -11.93 -5.51
C LEU A 68 15.93 -11.76 -7.02
N LEU A 69 14.88 -12.30 -7.66
CA LEU A 69 14.65 -12.15 -9.10
C LEU A 69 14.32 -10.70 -9.45
N SER A 70 14.55 -10.31 -10.71
CA SER A 70 14.23 -8.95 -11.19
C SER A 70 12.75 -8.60 -11.06
N SER A 71 11.85 -9.57 -11.31
CA SER A 71 10.41 -9.38 -11.10
C SER A 71 10.07 -9.14 -9.63
N GLY A 72 10.72 -9.87 -8.72
CA GLY A 72 10.64 -9.65 -7.28
C GLY A 72 11.06 -8.25 -6.87
N LYS A 73 12.19 -7.76 -7.40
CA LYS A 73 12.65 -6.38 -7.15
C LYS A 73 11.67 -5.33 -7.66
N GLN A 74 11.11 -5.53 -8.87
CA GLN A 74 10.10 -4.63 -9.42
C GLN A 74 8.84 -4.60 -8.55
N LEU A 75 8.40 -5.77 -8.09
CA LEU A 75 7.23 -5.89 -7.23
C LEU A 75 7.46 -5.25 -5.86
N LEU A 76 8.64 -5.46 -5.25
CA LEU A 76 9.02 -4.76 -4.03
C LEU A 76 9.10 -3.25 -4.25
N SER A 77 9.59 -2.80 -5.39
CA SER A 77 9.63 -1.37 -5.71
C SER A 77 8.23 -0.77 -5.80
N PHE A 78 7.27 -1.52 -6.37
CA PHE A 78 5.86 -1.14 -6.39
C PHE A 78 5.26 -1.06 -4.97
N LEU A 79 5.47 -2.08 -4.14
CA LEU A 79 4.96 -2.13 -2.76
C LEU A 79 5.53 -0.98 -1.90
N LEU A 80 6.82 -0.72 -2.04
CA LEU A 80 7.56 0.28 -1.27
C LEU A 80 7.45 1.70 -1.84
N ARG A 81 6.92 1.86 -3.07
CA ARG A 81 6.85 3.14 -3.81
C ARG A 81 8.20 3.82 -4.00
N THR A 82 9.28 3.05 -3.98
CA THR A 82 10.64 3.50 -4.22
C THR A 82 11.43 2.39 -4.87
N ASN A 83 12.49 2.71 -5.60
CA ASN A 83 13.30 1.70 -6.27
C ASN A 83 14.02 0.83 -5.22
N TYR A 84 13.74 -0.48 -5.22
CA TYR A 84 14.36 -1.43 -4.31
C TYR A 84 15.89 -1.39 -4.36
N ASP A 85 16.47 -1.24 -5.56
CA ASP A 85 17.93 -1.22 -5.71
C ASP A 85 18.57 0.03 -5.08
N ASN A 86 17.82 1.11 -4.88
CA ASN A 86 18.28 2.34 -4.22
C ASN A 86 18.21 2.30 -2.69
N LEU A 87 17.57 1.27 -2.10
CA LEU A 87 17.47 1.14 -0.65
C LEU A 87 18.83 0.85 -0.01
N GLU A 88 18.99 1.31 1.23
CA GLU A 88 20.12 0.94 2.08
C GLU A 88 20.16 -0.58 2.30
N ASN A 89 21.37 -1.12 2.47
CA ASN A 89 21.56 -2.57 2.57
C ASN A 89 20.88 -3.15 3.81
N ASP A 90 20.88 -2.44 4.94
CA ASP A 90 20.22 -2.89 6.17
C ASP A 90 18.69 -2.99 5.99
N VAL A 91 18.07 -2.05 5.27
CA VAL A 91 16.65 -2.08 4.90
C VAL A 91 16.36 -3.27 4.00
N LYS A 92 17.19 -3.51 2.97
CA LYS A 92 17.07 -4.68 2.09
C LYS A 92 17.15 -5.99 2.89
N PHE A 93 18.07 -6.09 3.86
CA PHE A 93 18.19 -7.26 4.73
C PHE A 93 16.93 -7.47 5.58
N LYS A 94 16.40 -6.40 6.21
CA LYS A 94 15.17 -6.46 7.02
C LYS A 94 13.96 -6.90 6.18
N ILE A 95 13.83 -6.38 4.95
CA ILE A 95 12.78 -6.77 4.01
C ILE A 95 12.89 -8.26 3.66
N ASN A 96 14.08 -8.72 3.30
CA ASN A 96 14.29 -10.13 2.95
C ASN A 96 14.00 -11.07 4.14
N ASP A 97 14.44 -10.71 5.34
CA ASP A 97 14.13 -11.46 6.56
C ASP A 97 12.61 -11.51 6.82
N TYR A 98 11.91 -10.38 6.66
CA TYR A 98 10.46 -10.34 6.78
C TYR A 98 9.77 -11.24 5.76
N ILE A 99 10.17 -11.19 4.48
CA ILE A 99 9.58 -12.02 3.41
C ILE A 99 9.84 -13.50 3.70
N LEU A 100 11.04 -13.87 4.16
CA LEU A 100 11.38 -15.25 4.47
C LEU A 100 10.61 -15.78 5.69
N LYS A 101 10.50 -14.99 6.75
CA LYS A 101 9.68 -15.31 7.95
C LYS A 101 8.20 -15.45 7.60
N ASN A 102 7.72 -14.65 6.65
CA ASN A 102 6.36 -14.67 6.15
C ASN A 102 6.25 -15.40 4.81
N SER A 103 7.15 -16.34 4.48
CA SER A 103 7.22 -16.99 3.15
C SER A 103 5.99 -17.81 2.77
N LYS A 104 5.12 -18.11 3.74
CA LYS A 104 3.78 -18.68 3.50
C LYS A 104 2.79 -17.67 2.93
N MET A 105 3.08 -16.37 3.08
CA MET A 105 2.28 -15.25 2.63
C MET A 105 2.61 -14.96 1.16
N ARG A 106 1.99 -15.74 0.26
CA ARG A 106 2.13 -15.56 -1.19
C ARG A 106 1.24 -14.47 -1.76
N VAL A 107 0.33 -13.94 -0.96
CA VAL A 107 -0.69 -13.00 -1.38
C VAL A 107 -0.80 -11.88 -0.37
N PHE A 108 -0.76 -10.64 -0.85
CA PHE A 108 -1.05 -9.45 -0.08
C PHE A 108 -2.50 -9.03 -0.31
N LYS A 109 -3.21 -8.70 0.76
CA LYS A 109 -4.50 -8.03 0.70
C LYS A 109 -4.30 -6.54 0.49
N LEU A 110 -4.73 -6.05 -0.66
CA LEU A 110 -4.81 -4.62 -0.95
C LEU A 110 -6.20 -4.13 -0.58
N VAL A 111 -6.27 -3.04 0.18
CA VAL A 111 -7.52 -2.43 0.61
C VAL A 111 -7.42 -0.95 0.36
N ASP A 112 -8.33 -0.44 -0.46
CA ASP A 112 -8.39 0.96 -0.86
C ASP A 112 -9.74 1.56 -0.45
N ASN A 113 -9.70 2.74 0.14
CA ASN A 113 -10.85 3.57 0.40
C ASN A 113 -11.11 4.43 -0.84
N TYR A 114 -12.31 4.30 -1.40
CA TYR A 114 -12.84 5.11 -2.48
C TYR A 114 -13.79 6.13 -1.87
N ILE A 115 -13.34 7.38 -1.78
CA ILE A 115 -14.04 8.45 -1.08
C ILE A 115 -14.63 9.41 -2.11
N THR A 116 -15.94 9.60 -2.04
CA THR A 116 -16.67 10.56 -2.87
C THR A 116 -17.22 11.67 -1.98
N ILE A 117 -16.72 12.88 -2.13
CA ILE A 117 -17.25 14.06 -1.44
C ILE A 117 -18.37 14.65 -2.30
N LYS A 118 -19.54 14.84 -1.70
CA LYS A 118 -20.74 15.42 -2.32
C LYS A 118 -20.83 16.91 -2.01
N LYS A 119 -21.61 17.61 -2.82
CA LYS A 119 -21.85 19.04 -2.73
C LYS A 119 -23.21 19.32 -2.09
#